data_AF-A0A6U4PVY4-F1
#
_entry.id   AF-A0A6U4PVY4-F1
#
_cell.length_a   1.000
_cell.length_b   1.000
_cell.length_c   1.000
_cell.angle_alpha   90.00
_cell.angle_beta   90.00
_cell.angle_gamma   90.00
#
_symmetry.space_group_name_H-M   'P 1'
#
loop_
_entity.id
_entity.type
_entity.pdbx_description
1 polymer ?
#
loop_
_entity_poly.entity_id
_entity_poly.type
_entity_poly.pdbx_seq_one_letter_code
_entity_poly.pdbx_strand_id
1 'polypeptide(L)'
;NDGLHGPKEKCGKRYLRRGNHRVITWGFQRGGGAYQTVYYKGPDTRYRKILLNGDGAHYRPKKVRGFKMRVWKGVRGMHRIPSNYRRYRLLGTKYVDYIELFNNKDFTNMIRKTPHDNFVWEFTGKVRIHRSGRYTMCTKSDDGS
;
A
#
# COMPACT_ATOMS: atom_id res chain seq x y z
N ASN A 1 0.98 -10.38 4.87
CA ASN A 1 0.57 -10.35 6.28
C ASN A 1 -0.94 -10.49 6.37
N ASP A 2 -1.59 -11.49 5.76
CA ASP A 2 -3.05 -11.60 5.96
C ASP A 2 -3.35 -12.21 7.34
N GLY A 3 -4.47 -11.81 7.96
CA GLY A 3 -4.82 -12.14 9.34
C GLY A 3 -4.78 -10.95 10.31
N LEU A 4 -5.35 -11.11 11.51
CA LEU A 4 -5.24 -10.12 12.61
C LEU A 4 -3.83 -10.15 13.21
N HIS A 5 -3.22 -8.98 13.40
CA HIS A 5 -1.91 -8.85 14.03
C HIS A 5 -1.56 -7.39 14.36
N GLY A 6 -0.71 -7.17 15.37
CA GLY A 6 -0.03 -5.89 15.57
C GLY A 6 0.94 -5.51 14.43
N PRO A 7 1.63 -4.35 14.49
CA PRO A 7 2.55 -3.90 13.43
C PRO A 7 3.64 -4.93 13.07
N LYS A 8 3.55 -5.56 11.88
CA LYS A 8 4.49 -6.60 11.42
C LYS A 8 5.04 -6.33 10.04
N GLU A 9 6.36 -6.43 9.89
CA GLU A 9 7.03 -6.32 8.59
C GLU A 9 7.24 -7.70 7.93
N LYS A 10 6.94 -7.80 6.63
CA LYS A 10 7.34 -8.93 5.77
C LYS A 10 7.99 -8.43 4.49
N CYS A 11 9.04 -9.13 4.06
CA CYS A 11 9.79 -8.80 2.86
C CYS A 11 9.81 -9.94 1.84
N GLY A 12 9.79 -9.60 0.56
CA GLY A 12 10.00 -10.51 -0.56
C GLY A 12 11.13 -10.00 -1.47
N LYS A 13 11.83 -10.91 -2.15
CA LYS A 13 12.88 -10.57 -3.11
C LYS A 13 12.42 -10.91 -4.53
N ARG A 14 12.69 -10.03 -5.49
CA ARG A 14 12.40 -10.28 -6.91
C ARG A 14 13.44 -9.61 -7.80
N TYR A 15 13.80 -10.26 -8.92
CA TYR A 15 14.56 -9.60 -9.97
C TYR A 15 13.63 -8.71 -10.79
N LEU A 16 13.97 -7.44 -10.96
CA LEU A 16 13.22 -6.48 -11.76
C LEU A 16 14.12 -5.96 -12.89
N ARG A 17 13.58 -5.95 -14.12
CA ARG A 17 14.21 -5.32 -15.27
C ARG A 17 13.95 -3.81 -15.26
N ARG A 18 14.79 -3.01 -15.93
CA ARG A 18 14.50 -1.59 -16.19
C ARG A 18 13.11 -1.44 -16.82
N GLY A 19 12.29 -0.54 -16.29
CA GLY A 19 10.93 -0.30 -16.77
C GLY A 19 9.92 -0.10 -15.65
N ASN A 20 8.64 -0.03 -16.02
CA ASN A 20 7.55 0.18 -15.07
C ASN A 20 7.02 -1.17 -14.59
N HIS A 21 6.94 -1.36 -13.27
CA HIS A 21 6.42 -2.57 -12.65
C HIS A 21 5.14 -2.27 -11.89
N ARG A 22 4.12 -3.09 -12.08
CA ARG A 22 2.85 -2.94 -11.37
C ARG A 22 3.03 -3.30 -9.90
N VAL A 23 2.47 -2.48 -9.03
CA VAL A 23 2.40 -2.70 -7.58
C VAL A 23 0.94 -2.73 -7.18
N ILE A 24 0.59 -3.75 -6.40
CA ILE A 24 -0.71 -3.86 -5.73
C ILE A 24 -0.44 -4.22 -4.28
N THR A 25 -1.09 -3.51 -3.38
CA THR A 25 -1.11 -3.86 -1.95
C THR A 25 -2.55 -3.70 -1.49
N TRP A 26 -2.94 -4.51 -0.53
CA TRP A 26 -4.27 -4.49 0.07
C TRP A 26 -4.11 -4.57 1.57
N GLY A 27 -5.11 -4.14 2.32
CA GLY A 27 -5.17 -4.42 3.74
C GLY A 27 -6.57 -4.23 4.32
N PHE A 28 -6.79 -4.67 5.55
CA PHE A 28 -8.05 -4.46 6.27
C PHE A 28 -7.81 -4.04 7.72
N GLN A 29 -8.80 -3.37 8.29
CA GLN A 29 -8.85 -3.04 9.70
C GLN A 29 -10.15 -3.60 10.29
N ARG A 30 -10.06 -4.42 11.34
CA ARG A 30 -11.21 -4.86 12.13
C ARG A 30 -11.45 -3.95 13.33
N GLY A 31 -10.41 -3.60 14.07
CA GLY A 31 -10.48 -2.77 15.27
C GLY A 31 -9.10 -2.43 15.85
N GLY A 32 -8.96 -1.25 16.44
CA GLY A 32 -7.67 -0.76 16.97
C GLY A 32 -6.92 0.15 15.97
N GLY A 33 -5.60 -0.05 15.83
CA GLY A 33 -4.71 0.77 15.00
C GLY A 33 -4.56 0.23 13.58
N ALA A 34 -4.74 1.08 12.57
CA ALA A 34 -4.52 0.71 11.15
C ALA A 34 -3.21 1.32 10.65
N TYR A 35 -2.31 0.49 10.13
CA TYR A 35 -0.98 0.90 9.68
C TYR A 35 -0.67 0.22 8.35
N GLN A 36 0.00 0.93 7.43
CA GLN A 36 0.56 0.36 6.22
C GLN A 36 1.71 1.21 5.68
N THR A 37 2.93 0.69 5.69
CA THR A 37 4.08 1.27 4.98
C THR A 37 4.70 0.26 4.03
N VAL A 38 5.19 0.72 2.87
CA VAL A 38 5.88 -0.14 1.90
C VAL A 38 7.24 0.44 1.55
N TYR A 39 8.27 -0.39 1.66
CA TYR A 39 9.66 -0.06 1.38
C TYR A 39 10.21 -0.89 0.23
N TYR A 40 11.26 -0.38 -0.40
CA TYR A 40 12.09 -1.16 -1.32
C TYR A 40 13.58 -0.87 -1.15
N LYS A 41 14.41 -1.84 -1.52
CA LYS A 41 15.85 -1.68 -1.66
C LYS A 41 16.40 -2.46 -2.85
N GLY A 42 17.35 -1.88 -3.56
CA GLY A 42 18.03 -2.51 -4.69
C GLY A 42 18.99 -1.54 -5.39
N PRO A 43 19.42 -1.84 -6.62
CA PRO A 43 20.35 -0.99 -7.37
C PRO A 43 19.95 0.50 -7.47
N ASP A 44 18.65 0.81 -7.63
CA ASP A 44 18.14 2.19 -7.69
C ASP A 44 18.31 2.94 -6.37
N THR A 45 18.29 2.22 -5.25
CA THR A 45 18.33 2.81 -3.91
C THR A 45 19.73 2.77 -3.30
N ARG A 46 20.75 2.39 -4.09
CA ARG A 46 22.09 2.05 -3.59
C ARG A 46 22.01 1.05 -2.42
N TYR A 47 21.08 0.11 -2.52
CA TYR A 47 20.77 -0.91 -1.52
C TYR A 47 20.29 -0.39 -0.15
N ARG A 48 19.96 0.91 -0.04
CA ARG A 48 19.30 1.47 1.14
C ARG A 48 17.81 1.15 1.13
N LYS A 49 17.24 0.86 2.29
CA LYS A 49 15.79 0.70 2.47
C LYS A 49 15.14 2.08 2.49
N ILE A 50 14.32 2.36 1.48
CA ILE A 50 13.58 3.63 1.35
C ILE A 50 12.11 3.37 1.07
N LEU A 51 11.26 4.37 1.27
CA LEU A 51 9.83 4.28 0.94
C LEU A 51 9.65 4.00 -0.55
N LEU A 52 8.70 3.12 -0.86
CA LEU A 52 8.32 2.85 -2.23
C LEU A 52 7.56 4.05 -2.80
N ASN A 53 8.16 4.69 -3.81
CA ASN A 53 7.57 5.82 -4.50
C ASN A 53 6.89 5.34 -5.80
N GLY A 54 5.68 5.81 -6.04
CA GLY A 54 4.85 5.42 -7.18
C GLY A 54 5.22 6.02 -8.53
N ASP A 55 6.37 6.69 -8.68
CA ASP A 55 6.80 7.28 -9.95
C ASP A 55 8.30 7.16 -10.27
N GLY A 56 9.12 6.59 -9.38
CA GLY A 56 10.59 6.55 -9.57
C GLY A 56 11.21 7.96 -9.57
N ALA A 57 12.42 8.09 -9.03
CA ALA A 57 13.01 9.41 -8.84
C ALA A 57 13.34 10.09 -10.20
N HIS A 58 12.89 11.35 -10.34
CA HIS A 58 13.20 12.36 -11.38
C HIS A 58 12.45 12.35 -12.75
N TYR A 59 11.65 13.42 -12.93
CA TYR A 59 11.21 14.16 -14.14
C TYR A 59 9.92 13.78 -14.93
N ARG A 60 9.20 14.83 -15.37
CA ARG A 60 7.76 15.05 -15.75
C ARG A 60 7.47 14.90 -17.28
N PRO A 61 6.23 15.05 -17.87
CA PRO A 61 4.91 15.48 -17.33
C PRO A 61 3.64 14.63 -17.69
N LYS A 62 2.65 14.70 -16.77
CA LYS A 62 1.17 14.46 -16.84
C LYS A 62 0.60 13.17 -17.49
N LYS A 63 0.28 12.16 -16.65
CA LYS A 63 -1.11 11.82 -16.20
C LYS A 63 -1.09 10.56 -15.31
N VAL A 64 -1.63 10.72 -14.09
CA VAL A 64 -1.75 9.76 -12.97
C VAL A 64 -0.45 9.51 -12.20
N ARG A 65 -0.19 10.37 -11.20
CA ARG A 65 0.90 10.26 -10.23
C ARG A 65 0.59 9.20 -9.18
N GLY A 66 1.62 8.50 -8.73
CA GLY A 66 1.61 7.72 -7.50
C GLY A 66 0.67 6.50 -7.49
N PHE A 67 0.29 6.08 -6.29
CA PHE A 67 -0.61 4.97 -6.04
C PHE A 67 -2.05 5.47 -5.91
N LYS A 68 -2.96 4.86 -6.66
CA LYS A 68 -4.40 4.96 -6.46
C LYS A 68 -4.79 4.13 -5.25
N MET A 69 -5.09 4.80 -4.15
CA MET A 69 -5.72 4.27 -2.95
C MET A 69 -7.24 4.21 -3.13
N ARG A 70 -7.86 3.10 -2.79
CA ARG A 70 -9.31 2.93 -2.67
C ARG A 70 -9.63 2.34 -1.31
N VAL A 71 -10.71 2.82 -0.69
CA VAL A 71 -11.18 2.34 0.61
C VAL A 71 -12.64 1.93 0.50
N TRP A 72 -12.99 0.77 1.05
CA TRP A 72 -14.34 0.23 1.09
C TRP A 72 -14.82 0.06 2.53
N LYS A 73 -16.14 0.18 2.73
CA LYS A 73 -16.78 -0.15 4.00
C LYS A 73 -16.74 -1.67 4.17
N GLY A 74 -16.02 -2.13 5.18
CA GLY A 74 -15.95 -3.54 5.53
C GLY A 74 -17.21 -4.01 6.27
N VAL A 75 -17.21 -5.30 6.58
CA VAL A 75 -18.24 -5.96 7.38
C VAL A 75 -17.69 -6.21 8.79
N ARG A 76 -18.57 -6.40 9.77
CA ARG A 76 -18.14 -6.79 11.13
C ARG A 76 -17.51 -8.19 11.10
N GLY A 77 -16.56 -8.43 12.00
CA GLY A 77 -15.94 -9.76 12.18
C GLY A 77 -14.96 -10.16 11.07
N MET A 78 -14.38 -9.21 10.33
CA MET A 78 -13.30 -9.52 9.39
C MET A 78 -12.06 -10.01 10.16
N HIS A 79 -11.59 -11.20 9.84
CA HIS A 79 -10.33 -11.75 10.36
C HIS A 79 -9.23 -11.83 9.29
N ARG A 80 -9.59 -11.54 8.04
CA ARG A 80 -8.74 -11.54 6.85
C ARG A 80 -9.36 -10.62 5.82
N ILE A 81 -8.63 -10.31 4.76
CA ILE A 81 -9.16 -9.51 3.64
C ILE A 81 -10.22 -10.33 2.89
N PRO A 82 -11.50 -9.88 2.83
CA PRO A 82 -12.54 -10.63 2.14
C PRO A 82 -12.29 -10.69 0.64
N SER A 83 -12.29 -11.86 0.00
CA SER A 83 -11.96 -12.02 -1.43
C SER A 83 -12.85 -11.20 -2.38
N ASN A 84 -14.08 -10.89 -1.96
CA ASN A 84 -15.08 -10.11 -2.68
C ASN A 84 -15.16 -8.64 -2.23
N TYR A 85 -14.19 -8.11 -1.47
CA TYR A 85 -14.22 -6.75 -0.91
C TYR A 85 -14.53 -5.65 -1.94
N ARG A 86 -14.18 -5.87 -3.23
CA ARG A 86 -14.48 -4.92 -4.31
C ARG A 86 -15.97 -4.75 -4.60
N ARG A 87 -16.83 -5.66 -4.13
CA ARG A 87 -18.30 -5.56 -4.17
C ARG A 87 -18.87 -4.74 -3.01
N TYR A 88 -18.07 -4.43 -2.00
CA TYR A 88 -18.51 -3.62 -0.86
C TYR A 88 -18.70 -2.17 -1.28
N ARG A 89 -19.31 -1.37 -0.39
CA ARG A 89 -19.52 0.06 -0.63
C ARG A 89 -18.19 0.80 -0.67
N LEU A 90 -17.79 1.32 -1.84
CA LEU A 90 -16.64 2.21 -1.97
C LEU A 90 -16.87 3.50 -1.17
N LEU A 91 -15.94 3.82 -0.25
CA LEU A 91 -15.98 5.01 0.58
C LEU A 91 -15.26 6.19 -0.08
N GLY A 92 -14.22 5.92 -0.87
CA GLY A 92 -13.50 6.94 -1.62
C GLY A 92 -12.28 6.45 -2.38
N THR A 93 -11.64 7.36 -3.11
CA THR A 93 -10.40 7.16 -3.85
C THR A 93 -9.46 8.34 -3.61
N LYS A 94 -8.17 8.07 -3.42
CA LYS A 94 -7.11 9.10 -3.29
C LYS A 94 -5.87 8.67 -4.10
N TYR A 95 -5.10 9.63 -4.58
CA TYR A 95 -3.78 9.38 -5.17
C TYR A 95 -2.69 9.86 -4.20
N VAL A 96 -1.69 9.02 -3.97
CA VAL A 96 -0.57 9.30 -3.05
C VAL A 96 0.76 8.91 -3.68
N ASP A 97 1.81 9.69 -3.46
CA ASP A 97 3.13 9.39 -4.02
C ASP A 97 3.83 8.22 -3.29
N TYR A 98 3.49 8.02 -2.01
CA TYR A 98 4.03 6.98 -1.13
C TYR A 98 2.91 6.18 -0.46
N ILE A 99 3.16 4.90 -0.21
CA ILE A 99 2.30 4.06 0.63
C ILE A 99 2.84 4.17 2.06
N GLU A 100 2.34 5.16 2.78
CA GLU A 100 2.78 5.52 4.12
C GLU A 100 1.59 5.98 4.96
N LEU A 101 0.99 5.05 5.70
CA LEU A 101 -0.11 5.26 6.63
C LEU A 101 0.31 4.72 8.00
N PHE A 102 0.22 5.54 9.03
CA PHE A 102 0.71 5.21 10.38
C PHE A 102 -0.41 4.93 11.37
N ASN A 103 -1.61 5.43 11.12
CA ASN A 103 -2.76 5.29 12.01
C ASN A 103 -4.09 5.51 11.26
N ASN A 104 -5.20 5.28 11.94
CA ASN A 104 -6.55 5.44 11.41
C ASN A 104 -6.83 6.89 10.96
N LYS A 105 -6.20 7.89 11.58
CA LYS A 105 -6.38 9.31 11.23
C LYS A 105 -5.83 9.60 9.83
N ASP A 106 -4.77 8.93 9.39
CA ASP A 106 -4.26 9.11 8.02
C ASP A 106 -5.29 8.66 6.97
N PHE A 107 -5.99 7.56 7.22
CA PHE A 107 -7.07 7.10 6.36
C PHE A 107 -8.24 8.11 6.31
N THR A 108 -8.65 8.63 7.47
CA THR A 108 -9.73 9.63 7.55
C THR A 108 -9.32 10.97 6.95
N ASN A 109 -8.06 11.40 7.09
CA ASN A 109 -7.52 12.60 6.47
C ASN A 109 -7.52 12.50 4.93
N MET A 110 -7.20 11.31 4.39
CA MET A 110 -7.21 11.07 2.95
C MET A 110 -8.62 10.86 2.39
N ILE A 111 -9.47 10.13 3.12
CA ILE A 111 -10.85 9.80 2.76
C ILE A 111 -11.72 9.97 4.03
N ARG A 112 -12.35 11.15 4.16
CA ARG A 112 -13.15 11.55 5.34
C ARG A 112 -14.27 10.57 5.74
N LYS A 113 -14.75 9.74 4.80
CA LYS A 113 -15.80 8.75 5.02
C LYS A 113 -15.28 7.43 5.62
N THR A 114 -13.97 7.30 5.84
CA THR A 114 -13.37 6.09 6.42
C THR A 114 -13.78 5.97 7.89
N PRO A 115 -14.44 4.87 8.29
CA PRO A 115 -14.76 4.63 9.70
C PRO A 115 -13.49 4.31 10.50
N HIS A 116 -13.59 4.37 11.83
CA HIS A 116 -12.51 3.92 12.71
C HIS A 116 -12.20 2.43 12.53
N ASP A 117 -13.23 1.61 12.31
CA ASP A 117 -13.15 0.15 12.28
C ASP A 117 -13.85 -0.43 11.06
N ASN A 118 -13.54 -1.69 10.74
CA ASN A 118 -14.20 -2.48 9.70
C ASN A 118 -14.16 -1.80 8.33
N PHE A 119 -12.95 -1.60 7.80
CA PHE A 119 -12.74 -1.12 6.44
C PHE A 119 -11.61 -1.88 5.74
N VAL A 120 -11.60 -1.82 4.42
CA VAL A 120 -10.60 -2.47 3.55
C VAL A 120 -10.01 -1.41 2.64
N TRP A 121 -8.71 -1.46 2.37
CA TRP A 121 -8.04 -0.58 1.42
C TRP A 121 -7.24 -1.35 0.36
N GLU A 122 -7.02 -0.70 -0.77
CA GLU A 122 -6.18 -1.19 -1.87
C GLU A 122 -5.36 -0.03 -2.44
N PHE A 123 -4.06 -0.24 -2.59
CA PHE A 123 -3.17 0.61 -3.38
C PHE A 123 -2.87 -0.06 -4.72
N THR A 124 -3.01 0.69 -5.80
CA THR A 124 -2.65 0.26 -7.15
C THR A 124 -1.81 1.33 -7.83
N GLY A 125 -0.68 0.95 -8.40
CA GLY A 125 0.19 1.89 -9.09
C GLY A 125 1.31 1.20 -9.84
N LYS A 126 2.30 1.98 -10.26
CA LYS A 126 3.53 1.48 -10.87
C LYS A 126 4.72 2.00 -10.06
N VAL A 127 5.81 1.25 -10.04
CA VAL A 127 7.12 1.75 -9.65
C VAL A 127 8.01 1.70 -10.87
N ARG A 128 8.78 2.76 -11.11
CA ARG A 128 9.76 2.79 -12.19
C ARG A 128 11.11 2.31 -11.67
N ILE A 129 11.62 1.26 -12.29
CA ILE A 129 12.95 0.70 -12.04
C ILE A 129 13.91 1.22 -13.10
N HIS A 130 14.98 1.89 -12.69
CA HIS A 130 15.97 2.50 -13.58
C HIS A 130 17.17 1.56 -13.82
N ARG A 131 17.56 0.79 -12.82
CA ARG A 131 18.65 -0.17 -12.84
C ARG A 131 18.12 -1.58 -12.60
N SER A 132 18.27 -2.45 -13.59
CA SER A 132 17.91 -3.85 -13.46
C SER A 132 18.67 -4.52 -12.32
N GLY A 133 18.03 -5.42 -11.60
CA GLY A 133 18.69 -6.20 -10.56
C GLY A 133 17.73 -6.78 -9.53
N ARG A 134 18.29 -7.31 -8.44
CA ARG A 134 17.51 -7.91 -7.35
C ARG A 134 17.04 -6.83 -6.38
N TYR A 135 15.73 -6.71 -6.22
CA TYR A 135 15.09 -5.82 -5.26
C TYR A 135 14.48 -6.61 -4.11
N THR A 136 14.55 -6.06 -2.91
CA THR A 136 13.74 -6.49 -1.77
C THR A 136 12.62 -5.47 -1.57
N MET A 137 11.38 -5.94 -1.53
CA MET A 137 10.18 -5.16 -1.20
C MET A 137 9.71 -5.58 0.19
N CYS A 138 9.38 -4.63 1.06
CA CYS A 138 8.89 -4.90 2.42
C CYS A 138 7.58 -4.16 2.66
N THR A 139 6.60 -4.82 3.28
CA THR A 139 5.35 -4.23 3.77
C THR A 139 5.31 -4.35 5.29
N LYS A 140 4.98 -3.28 5.99
CA LYS A 140 4.68 -3.28 7.43
C LYS A 140 3.24 -2.84 7.62
N SER A 141 2.43 -3.64 8.31
CA SER A 141 1.02 -3.34 8.54
C SER A 141 0.56 -3.73 9.95
N ASP A 142 -0.51 -3.09 10.42
CA ASP A 142 -1.26 -3.39 11.66
C ASP A 142 -2.68 -3.76 11.23
N ASP A 143 -3.08 -5.00 11.51
CA ASP A 143 -4.02 -5.83 10.76
C ASP A 143 -3.67 -6.06 9.27
N GLY A 144 -4.36 -7.03 8.66
CA GLY A 144 -3.78 -7.80 7.57
C GLY A 144 -3.50 -7.02 6.29
N SER A 145 -2.34 -7.29 5.66
CA SER A 145 -1.90 -6.75 4.35
C SER A 145 -1.02 -7.71 3.54
#